data_AF-A0A9D5Y077-F1
#
_entry.id   AF-A0A9D5Y077-F1
#
_cell.length_a   1.000
_cell.length_b   1.000
_cell.length_c   1.000
_cell.angle_alpha   90.00
_cell.angle_beta   90.00
_cell.angle_gamma   90.00
#
_symmetry.space_group_name_H-M   'P 1'
#
loop_
_entity.id
_entity.type
_entity.pdbx_description
1 polymer ?
#
loop_
_entity_poly.entity_id
_entity_poly.type
_entity_poly.pdbx_seq_one_letter_code
_entity_poly.pdbx_strand_id
1 'polypeptide(L)'
;MPKQSGEAFLHERNTNVHKSREVEDATSYMRRSGEKIPNSPAEKLGAHIRFLNEVVNDGLLTGDQESISRQVDHLTIRPDDVPQSYFDLQKKIARERGHGDIDITPSMRDTMIETIREEQTQSLESWANYLTDASNDTTYPDWFKKYAFEAMTKLGPFDKEKSAYTKRSRGTTAPFADLNAEALAYVYDAIDRHALQGIDADDEKAASLVKSGNFAKLYAHAMMEVTPASAERREITAGSWTKYDQIEGEYDPDYDFNEEGEASDHASVDNEDAMRLAKSLQGHGTGWCTAGARTAAHQLTQGDFYVYYSQDEGGSDTVPRIAIRMERGRVAEVRGIEHDQNLEGNMTDIAKEKLSTLSGGEEYLKIVADMKRLTEIDKHYHAGEDLTVEDIMFLRYSDIKGFGYKRDPRIDNLLKLRDSDKDLTMLIEKVDNMQLAQVMALAPEGSDFHRSASYNLVSNLDKFELSIEDKDAIGLQLIEDFKADCVAPNLNKFYDKVFLAQAMIEYQQPYALSDVIENMDDPSYLVDGLIDYGSSDFITSNLDKFEPGSVDHALLAQHLIEEGKFKDLINNLDKFEPGSVDHAMLVDKTLLKGESGLIGINLDKFEPGSVDHALLAQH
;
A
#
# COMPACT_ATOMS: atom_id res chain seq x y z
N MET A 1 -32.01 -29.69 -18.77
CA MET A 1 -31.36 -30.96 -18.35
C MET A 1 -32.39 -31.80 -17.60
N PRO A 2 -32.31 -33.15 -17.53
CA PRO A 2 -33.25 -33.92 -16.71
C PRO A 2 -33.10 -33.54 -15.24
N LYS A 3 -34.19 -33.63 -14.47
CA LYS A 3 -34.14 -33.40 -13.02
C LYS A 3 -33.15 -34.37 -12.37
N GLN A 4 -32.19 -33.85 -11.62
CA GLN A 4 -31.21 -34.66 -10.88
C GLN A 4 -31.20 -34.28 -9.39
N SER A 5 -30.83 -35.22 -8.53
CA SER A 5 -30.71 -34.97 -7.08
C SER A 5 -29.41 -34.23 -6.77
N GLY A 6 -29.33 -33.59 -5.60
CA GLY A 6 -28.10 -32.93 -5.15
C GLY A 6 -26.90 -33.88 -5.02
N GLU A 7 -27.14 -35.12 -4.62
CA GLU A 7 -26.11 -36.16 -4.54
C GLU A 7 -25.65 -36.64 -5.93
N ALA A 8 -26.55 -36.63 -6.92
CA ALA A 8 -26.17 -36.84 -8.31
C ALA A 8 -25.31 -35.69 -8.83
N PHE A 9 -25.67 -34.43 -8.50
CA PHE A 9 -24.84 -33.26 -8.79
C PHE A 9 -23.45 -33.37 -8.14
N LEU A 10 -23.36 -33.79 -6.87
CA LEU A 10 -22.08 -34.04 -6.20
C LEU A 10 -21.24 -35.11 -6.92
N HIS A 11 -21.87 -36.19 -7.36
CA HIS A 11 -21.20 -37.25 -8.10
C HIS A 11 -20.64 -36.75 -9.45
N GLU A 12 -21.36 -35.88 -10.16
CA GLU A 12 -20.87 -35.28 -11.41
C GLU A 12 -19.60 -34.44 -11.18
N ARG A 13 -19.48 -33.78 -10.02
CA ARG A 13 -18.29 -32.98 -9.67
C ARG A 13 -17.12 -33.82 -9.22
N ASN A 14 -17.38 -34.97 -8.62
CA ASN A 14 -16.34 -35.92 -8.24
C ASN A 14 -16.79 -37.37 -8.44
N THR A 15 -16.52 -37.88 -9.64
CA THR A 15 -17.01 -39.19 -10.09
C THR A 15 -16.41 -40.37 -9.35
N ASN A 16 -15.40 -40.16 -8.50
CA ASN A 16 -14.72 -41.24 -7.77
C ASN A 16 -15.05 -41.29 -6.27
N VAL A 17 -15.64 -40.24 -5.67
CA VAL A 17 -15.88 -40.20 -4.20
C VAL A 17 -16.80 -41.34 -3.74
N HIS A 18 -17.81 -41.71 -4.52
CA HIS A 18 -18.70 -42.83 -4.17
C HIS A 18 -18.01 -44.20 -4.08
N LYS A 19 -16.77 -44.32 -4.59
CA LYS A 19 -15.92 -45.52 -4.52
C LYS A 19 -14.86 -45.43 -3.41
N SER A 20 -14.83 -44.32 -2.68
CA SER A 20 -13.87 -44.15 -1.60
C SER A 20 -14.16 -45.17 -0.50
N ARG A 21 -13.11 -45.52 0.24
CA ARG A 21 -13.23 -46.49 1.32
C ARG A 21 -14.22 -46.02 2.39
N GLU A 22 -14.20 -44.73 2.68
CA GLU A 22 -15.06 -44.07 3.66
C GLU A 22 -16.55 -44.21 3.28
N VAL A 23 -16.89 -44.00 2.01
CA VAL A 23 -18.27 -44.14 1.51
C VAL A 23 -18.70 -45.61 1.52
N GLU A 24 -17.84 -46.54 1.12
CA GLU A 24 -18.16 -47.97 1.12
C GLU A 24 -18.30 -48.53 2.55
N ASP A 25 -17.45 -48.09 3.48
CA ASP A 25 -17.50 -48.50 4.88
C ASP A 25 -18.77 -47.98 5.55
N ALA A 26 -19.12 -46.70 5.34
CA ALA A 26 -20.38 -46.10 5.81
C ALA A 26 -21.61 -46.80 5.23
N THR A 27 -21.64 -47.00 3.91
CA THR A 27 -22.75 -47.69 3.23
C THR A 27 -22.89 -49.13 3.71
N SER A 28 -21.78 -49.84 3.90
CA SER A 28 -21.76 -51.21 4.39
C SER A 28 -22.23 -51.31 5.83
N TYR A 29 -21.86 -50.34 6.68
CA TYR A 29 -22.38 -50.24 8.04
C TYR A 29 -23.90 -50.07 8.04
N MET A 30 -24.42 -49.07 7.31
CA MET A 30 -25.86 -48.79 7.26
C MET A 30 -26.67 -49.98 6.71
N ARG A 31 -26.14 -50.68 5.69
CA ARG A 31 -26.76 -51.92 5.18
C ARG A 31 -26.81 -53.04 6.22
N ARG A 32 -25.76 -53.20 7.03
CA ARG A 32 -25.75 -54.18 8.14
C ARG A 32 -26.75 -53.79 9.24
N SER A 33 -26.98 -52.50 9.44
CA SER A 33 -27.99 -51.96 10.36
C SER A 33 -29.43 -52.06 9.85
N GLY A 34 -29.64 -52.58 8.62
CA GLY A 34 -30.96 -52.90 8.07
C GLY A 34 -31.46 -51.94 6.98
N GLU A 35 -30.71 -50.89 6.64
CA GLU A 35 -31.09 -49.98 5.55
C GLU A 35 -30.87 -50.59 4.16
N LYS A 36 -31.80 -50.32 3.25
CA LYS A 36 -31.68 -50.70 1.83
C LYS A 36 -31.11 -49.54 1.03
N ILE A 37 -29.80 -49.49 0.90
CA ILE A 37 -29.10 -48.46 0.11
C ILE A 37 -28.72 -49.03 -1.27
N PRO A 38 -29.28 -48.51 -2.38
CA PRO A 38 -28.90 -48.91 -3.74
C PRO A 38 -27.41 -48.72 -4.03
N ASN A 39 -26.89 -49.40 -5.06
CA ASN A 39 -25.49 -49.28 -5.46
C ASN A 39 -25.20 -48.08 -6.40
N SER A 40 -26.21 -47.26 -6.71
CA SER A 40 -25.99 -46.06 -7.52
C SER A 40 -25.08 -45.05 -6.78
N PRO A 41 -24.24 -44.30 -7.51
CA PRO A 41 -23.34 -43.32 -6.90
C PRO A 41 -24.03 -42.30 -6.00
N ALA A 42 -25.14 -41.71 -6.46
CA ALA A 42 -25.91 -40.71 -5.70
C ALA A 42 -26.45 -41.28 -4.37
N GLU A 43 -26.99 -42.49 -4.37
CA GLU A 43 -27.54 -43.13 -3.17
C GLU A 43 -26.45 -43.47 -2.15
N LYS A 44 -25.27 -43.90 -2.61
CA LYS A 44 -24.11 -44.13 -1.75
C LYS A 44 -23.61 -42.82 -1.13
N LEU A 45 -23.55 -41.74 -1.91
CA LEU A 45 -23.15 -40.43 -1.40
C LEU A 45 -24.17 -39.89 -0.38
N GLY A 46 -25.47 -40.00 -0.67
CA GLY A 46 -26.52 -39.60 0.27
C GLY A 46 -26.49 -40.41 1.57
N ALA A 47 -26.29 -41.73 1.48
CA ALA A 47 -26.13 -42.57 2.66
C ALA A 47 -24.89 -42.21 3.48
N HIS A 48 -23.79 -41.86 2.82
CA HIS A 48 -22.58 -41.42 3.51
C HIS A 48 -22.77 -40.06 4.20
N ILE A 49 -23.43 -39.09 3.56
CA ILE A 49 -23.76 -37.79 4.18
C ILE A 49 -24.64 -37.98 5.41
N ARG A 50 -25.71 -38.78 5.31
CA ARG A 50 -26.55 -39.12 6.47
C ARG A 50 -25.78 -39.85 7.55
N PHE A 51 -24.91 -40.80 7.18
CA PHE A 51 -24.09 -41.51 8.16
C PHE A 51 -23.19 -40.55 8.97
N LEU A 52 -22.57 -39.57 8.31
CA LEU A 52 -21.76 -38.57 9.01
C LEU A 52 -22.60 -37.72 9.97
N ASN A 53 -23.77 -37.27 9.53
CA ASN A 53 -24.63 -36.36 10.31
C ASN A 53 -25.37 -37.08 11.45
N GLU A 54 -25.93 -38.26 11.20
CA GLU A 54 -26.89 -38.91 12.12
C GLU A 54 -26.25 -40.03 12.96
N VAL A 55 -25.22 -40.71 12.45
CA VAL A 55 -24.66 -41.91 13.09
C VAL A 55 -23.31 -41.64 13.74
N VAL A 56 -22.39 -41.02 13.00
CA VAL A 56 -21.12 -40.59 13.58
C VAL A 56 -21.35 -39.36 14.45
N ASN A 57 -22.24 -38.46 14.00
CA ASN A 57 -22.48 -37.15 14.61
C ASN A 57 -21.16 -36.42 14.87
N ASP A 58 -20.26 -36.51 13.90
CA ASP A 58 -18.92 -35.96 13.97
C ASP A 58 -18.56 -35.33 12.60
N GLY A 59 -18.66 -34.00 12.52
CA GLY A 59 -18.62 -33.22 11.29
C GLY A 59 -18.73 -31.71 11.58
N LEU A 60 -18.09 -30.86 10.78
CA LEU A 60 -18.28 -29.39 10.86
C LEU A 60 -19.75 -28.95 10.68
N LEU A 61 -20.57 -29.85 10.17
CA LEU A 61 -21.97 -29.61 9.82
C LEU A 61 -22.94 -30.32 10.78
N THR A 62 -22.47 -30.85 11.91
CA THR A 62 -23.34 -31.53 12.90
C THR A 62 -23.97 -30.57 13.90
N GLY A 63 -23.46 -29.34 13.98
CA GLY A 63 -23.84 -28.36 15.01
C GLY A 63 -23.27 -28.67 16.40
N ASP A 64 -22.55 -29.79 16.54
CA ASP A 64 -21.85 -30.15 17.77
C ASP A 64 -20.56 -29.33 17.91
N GLN A 65 -20.46 -28.52 18.95
CA GLN A 65 -19.36 -27.58 19.12
C GLN A 65 -18.01 -28.27 19.32
N GLU A 66 -17.96 -29.42 20.03
CA GLU A 66 -16.71 -30.17 20.18
C GLU A 66 -16.22 -30.72 18.83
N SER A 67 -17.14 -31.22 18.00
CA SER A 67 -16.85 -31.71 16.66
C SER A 67 -16.42 -30.60 15.70
N ILE A 68 -17.07 -29.44 15.77
CA ILE A 68 -16.72 -28.24 15.01
C ILE A 68 -15.30 -27.80 15.40
N SER A 69 -15.04 -27.51 16.69
CA SER A 69 -13.73 -27.02 17.14
C SER A 69 -12.59 -27.96 16.75
N ARG A 70 -12.76 -29.28 16.88
CA ARG A 70 -11.74 -30.27 16.50
C ARG A 70 -11.43 -30.26 15.00
N GLN A 71 -12.44 -30.06 14.15
CA GLN A 71 -12.25 -30.02 12.70
C GLN A 71 -11.75 -28.66 12.21
N VAL A 72 -12.19 -27.58 12.86
CA VAL A 72 -11.65 -26.24 12.63
C VAL A 72 -10.15 -26.23 12.94
N ASP A 73 -9.74 -26.80 14.08
CA ASP A 73 -8.32 -26.95 14.43
C ASP A 73 -7.55 -27.78 13.38
N HIS A 74 -8.16 -28.84 12.84
CA HIS A 74 -7.55 -29.66 11.79
C HIS A 74 -7.35 -28.93 10.46
N LEU A 75 -8.26 -28.01 10.11
CA LEU A 75 -8.24 -27.25 8.86
C LEU A 75 -7.40 -25.97 8.95
N THR A 76 -7.25 -25.46 10.16
CA THR A 76 -6.43 -24.29 10.46
C THR A 76 -4.96 -24.59 10.19
N ILE A 77 -4.23 -23.58 9.72
CA ILE A 77 -2.80 -23.70 9.45
C ILE A 77 -2.03 -24.21 10.69
N ARG A 78 -1.03 -25.05 10.45
CA ARG A 78 -0.12 -25.50 11.50
C ARG A 78 0.95 -24.44 11.74
N PRO A 79 1.47 -24.30 12.97
CA PRO A 79 2.57 -23.38 13.26
C PRO A 79 3.74 -23.51 12.28
N ASP A 80 4.17 -24.74 12.00
CA ASP A 80 5.30 -25.03 11.11
C ASP A 80 5.01 -24.75 9.62
N ASP A 81 3.74 -24.61 9.23
CA ASP A 81 3.33 -24.36 7.85
C ASP A 81 3.27 -22.85 7.53
N VAL A 82 3.40 -21.96 8.52
CA VAL A 82 3.41 -20.50 8.30
C VAL A 82 4.70 -20.08 7.59
N PRO A 83 4.64 -19.51 6.38
CA PRO A 83 5.81 -19.27 5.55
C PRO A 83 6.64 -18.08 6.06
N GLN A 84 7.97 -18.16 5.88
CA GLN A 84 8.89 -17.08 6.26
C GLN A 84 8.52 -15.73 5.63
N SER A 85 8.01 -15.75 4.39
CA SER A 85 7.56 -14.56 3.67
C SER A 85 6.47 -13.76 4.37
N TYR A 86 5.67 -14.38 5.26
CA TYR A 86 4.68 -13.66 6.07
C TYR A 86 5.39 -12.71 7.06
N PHE A 87 6.39 -13.22 7.78
CA PHE A 87 7.15 -12.46 8.77
C PHE A 87 7.95 -11.34 8.10
N ASP A 88 8.54 -11.61 6.94
CA ASP A 88 9.29 -10.62 6.18
C ASP A 88 8.39 -9.46 5.71
N LEU A 89 7.13 -9.75 5.36
CA LEU A 89 6.13 -8.73 5.03
C LEU A 89 5.78 -7.86 6.25
N GLN A 90 5.62 -8.45 7.44
CA GLN A 90 5.33 -7.68 8.66
C GLN A 90 6.47 -6.70 9.01
N LYS A 91 7.74 -7.13 8.86
CA LYS A 91 8.90 -6.22 9.02
C LYS A 91 8.82 -5.01 8.07
N LYS A 92 8.42 -5.25 6.82
CA LYS A 92 8.26 -4.19 5.82
C LYS A 92 7.15 -3.21 6.18
N ILE A 93 5.99 -3.71 6.63
CA ILE A 93 4.84 -2.86 7.04
C ILE A 93 5.23 -1.96 8.23
N ALA A 94 5.93 -2.50 9.23
CA ALA A 94 6.39 -1.73 10.38
C ALA A 94 7.33 -0.57 9.97
N ARG A 95 8.27 -0.85 9.06
CA ARG A 95 9.16 0.17 8.48
C ARG A 95 8.39 1.27 7.76
N GLU A 96 7.43 0.89 6.91
CA GLU A 96 6.59 1.83 6.14
C GLU A 96 5.69 2.69 7.06
N ARG A 97 5.31 2.18 8.22
CA ARG A 97 4.56 2.91 9.26
C ARG A 97 5.43 3.78 10.18
N GLY A 98 6.74 3.88 9.91
CA GLY A 98 7.65 4.73 10.66
C GLY A 98 8.24 4.10 11.93
N HIS A 99 8.04 2.80 12.16
CA HIS A 99 8.63 2.09 13.31
C HIS A 99 10.08 1.63 13.08
N GLY A 100 10.62 1.81 11.86
CA GLY A 100 11.99 1.41 11.51
C GLY A 100 12.15 -0.09 11.21
N ASP A 101 13.40 -0.56 11.18
CA ASP A 101 13.73 -1.96 10.94
C ASP A 101 13.59 -2.77 12.25
N ILE A 102 12.52 -3.57 12.35
CA ILE A 102 12.24 -4.43 13.51
C ILE A 102 12.79 -5.86 13.34
N ASP A 103 13.15 -6.52 14.44
CA ASP A 103 13.47 -7.95 14.44
C ASP A 103 12.33 -8.78 15.05
N ILE A 104 12.02 -9.94 14.45
CA ILE A 104 10.90 -10.80 14.87
C ILE A 104 11.46 -11.92 15.76
N THR A 105 11.23 -11.81 17.07
CA THR A 105 11.67 -12.82 18.05
C THR A 105 10.83 -14.10 17.97
N PRO A 106 11.28 -15.23 18.57
CA PRO A 106 10.49 -16.46 18.63
C PRO A 106 9.10 -16.27 19.26
N SER A 107 9.00 -15.47 20.32
CA SER A 107 7.71 -15.15 20.97
C SER A 107 6.77 -14.39 20.03
N MET A 108 7.29 -13.38 19.31
CA MET A 108 6.49 -12.66 18.28
C MET A 108 6.00 -13.61 17.20
N ARG A 109 6.85 -14.55 16.80
CA ARG A 109 6.53 -15.54 15.78
C ARG A 109 5.42 -16.47 16.23
N ASP A 110 5.49 -17.00 17.45
CA ASP A 110 4.46 -17.88 18.00
C ASP A 110 3.13 -17.15 18.10
N THR A 111 3.14 -15.89 18.53
CA THR A 111 1.91 -15.10 18.64
C THR A 111 1.32 -14.75 17.27
N MET A 112 2.15 -14.37 16.30
CA MET A 112 1.78 -14.19 14.87
C MET A 112 1.09 -15.42 14.30
N ILE A 113 1.63 -16.59 14.62
CA ILE A 113 1.04 -17.87 14.25
C ILE A 113 -0.32 -18.04 14.94
N GLU A 114 -0.41 -17.78 16.24
CA GLU A 114 -1.67 -17.90 16.99
C GLU A 114 -2.77 -17.00 16.43
N THR A 115 -2.47 -15.75 16.08
CA THR A 115 -3.44 -14.83 15.47
C THR A 115 -3.90 -15.31 14.10
N ILE A 116 -2.98 -15.73 13.23
CA ILE A 116 -3.36 -16.35 11.95
C ILE A 116 -4.31 -17.52 12.18
N ARG A 117 -4.00 -18.37 13.18
CA ARG A 117 -4.82 -19.54 13.52
C ARG A 117 -6.18 -19.13 14.07
N GLU A 118 -6.24 -18.09 14.90
CA GLU A 118 -7.47 -17.54 15.47
C GLU A 118 -8.38 -16.98 14.36
N GLU A 119 -7.86 -16.18 13.43
CA GLU A 119 -8.66 -15.62 12.33
C GLU A 119 -9.16 -16.72 11.36
N GLN A 120 -8.33 -17.74 11.10
CA GLN A 120 -8.75 -18.92 10.34
C GLN A 120 -9.82 -19.73 11.09
N THR A 121 -9.70 -19.83 12.41
CA THR A 121 -10.68 -20.50 13.27
C THR A 121 -12.01 -19.78 13.21
N GLN A 122 -12.02 -18.47 13.46
CA GLN A 122 -13.24 -17.64 13.44
C GLN A 122 -13.95 -17.66 12.08
N SER A 123 -13.19 -17.59 10.98
CA SER A 123 -13.77 -17.66 9.64
C SER A 123 -14.40 -19.04 9.35
N LEU A 124 -13.76 -20.14 9.74
CA LEU A 124 -14.35 -21.48 9.61
C LEU A 124 -15.56 -21.70 10.51
N GLU A 125 -15.50 -21.24 11.76
CA GLU A 125 -16.60 -21.33 12.73
C GLU A 125 -17.80 -20.51 12.26
N SER A 126 -17.58 -19.33 11.67
CA SER A 126 -18.65 -18.53 11.05
C SER A 126 -19.43 -19.33 10.01
N TRP A 127 -18.73 -20.01 9.10
CA TRP A 127 -19.36 -20.89 8.12
C TRP A 127 -20.04 -22.11 8.75
N ALA A 128 -19.38 -22.79 9.68
CA ALA A 128 -19.91 -23.98 10.34
C ALA A 128 -21.18 -23.65 11.13
N ASN A 129 -21.13 -22.62 11.97
CA ASN A 129 -22.25 -22.16 12.77
C ASN A 129 -23.40 -21.69 11.87
N TYR A 130 -23.14 -20.91 10.82
CA TYR A 130 -24.20 -20.46 9.92
C TYR A 130 -24.92 -21.62 9.20
N LEU A 131 -24.16 -22.60 8.70
CA LEU A 131 -24.71 -23.76 7.99
C LEU A 131 -25.44 -24.75 8.91
N THR A 132 -25.19 -24.68 10.22
CA THR A 132 -25.78 -25.59 11.24
C THR A 132 -26.78 -24.90 12.16
N ASP A 133 -26.92 -23.58 12.07
CA ASP A 133 -27.89 -22.82 12.85
C ASP A 133 -29.30 -23.36 12.58
N ALA A 134 -30.04 -23.70 13.63
CA ALA A 134 -31.39 -24.26 13.54
C ALA A 134 -32.37 -23.34 12.78
N SER A 135 -32.13 -22.03 12.75
CA SER A 135 -32.91 -21.07 11.97
C SER A 135 -32.62 -21.12 10.46
N ASN A 136 -31.44 -21.63 10.08
CA ASN A 136 -31.00 -21.83 8.70
C ASN A 136 -31.01 -23.30 8.27
N ASP A 137 -31.28 -24.23 9.19
CA ASP A 137 -31.22 -25.68 8.97
C ASP A 137 -32.22 -26.13 7.89
N THR A 138 -33.34 -25.42 7.73
CA THR A 138 -34.33 -25.65 6.67
C THR A 138 -34.00 -24.96 5.34
N THR A 139 -33.01 -24.07 5.31
CA THR A 139 -32.65 -23.24 4.15
C THR A 139 -31.83 -24.04 3.13
N TYR A 140 -30.94 -24.91 3.60
CA TYR A 140 -30.03 -25.67 2.75
C TYR A 140 -30.10 -27.18 3.03
N PRO A 141 -30.16 -28.04 1.99
CA PRO A 141 -30.03 -29.48 2.18
C PRO A 141 -28.59 -29.87 2.52
N ASP A 142 -28.41 -30.99 3.25
CA ASP A 142 -27.10 -31.45 3.75
C ASP A 142 -26.04 -31.62 2.67
N TRP A 143 -26.43 -32.07 1.47
CA TRP A 143 -25.51 -32.18 0.35
C TRP A 143 -24.91 -30.83 -0.04
N PHE A 144 -25.70 -29.75 0.06
CA PHE A 144 -25.27 -28.39 -0.28
C PHE A 144 -24.42 -27.79 0.84
N LYS A 145 -24.81 -27.98 2.11
CA LYS A 145 -23.98 -27.58 3.26
C LYS A 145 -22.58 -28.19 3.13
N LYS A 146 -22.50 -29.50 2.84
CA LYS A 146 -21.23 -30.21 2.60
C LYS A 146 -20.48 -29.67 1.40
N TYR A 147 -21.16 -29.48 0.28
CA TYR A 147 -20.58 -28.94 -0.95
C TYR A 147 -19.94 -27.57 -0.74
N ALA A 148 -20.69 -26.63 -0.15
CA ALA A 148 -20.27 -25.25 0.05
C ALA A 148 -19.08 -25.18 1.02
N PHE A 149 -19.15 -25.90 2.14
CA PHE A 149 -18.07 -25.90 3.13
C PHE A 149 -16.79 -26.52 2.55
N GLU A 150 -16.87 -27.70 1.93
CA GLU A 150 -15.70 -28.36 1.31
C GLU A 150 -15.08 -27.56 0.15
N ALA A 151 -15.88 -26.72 -0.52
CA ALA A 151 -15.40 -25.84 -1.56
C ALA A 151 -14.73 -24.59 -0.98
N MET A 152 -15.36 -23.97 0.02
CA MET A 152 -14.85 -22.78 0.71
C MET A 152 -13.49 -23.05 1.36
N THR A 153 -13.26 -24.22 1.95
CA THR A 153 -11.96 -24.59 2.55
C THR A 153 -10.80 -24.63 1.55
N LYS A 154 -11.08 -24.62 0.24
CA LYS A 154 -10.06 -24.59 -0.83
C LYS A 154 -9.82 -23.19 -1.38
N LEU A 155 -10.60 -22.19 -0.94
CA LEU A 155 -10.49 -20.81 -1.38
C LEU A 155 -9.39 -20.10 -0.58
N GLY A 156 -8.46 -19.49 -1.31
CA GLY A 156 -7.54 -18.50 -0.78
C GLY A 156 -8.20 -17.11 -0.76
N PRO A 157 -7.42 -16.05 -0.53
CA PRO A 157 -7.89 -14.67 -0.63
C PRO A 157 -8.65 -14.38 -1.92
N PHE A 158 -9.67 -13.53 -1.82
CA PHE A 158 -10.36 -12.97 -2.98
C PHE A 158 -9.47 -11.93 -3.66
N ASP A 159 -9.20 -12.13 -4.94
CA ASP A 159 -8.49 -11.18 -5.79
C ASP A 159 -9.53 -10.30 -6.50
N LYS A 160 -9.63 -9.04 -6.06
CA LYS A 160 -10.61 -8.08 -6.58
C LYS A 160 -10.38 -7.78 -8.08
N GLU A 161 -9.13 -7.68 -8.53
CA GLU A 161 -8.82 -7.41 -9.94
C GLU A 161 -9.26 -8.55 -10.85
N LYS A 162 -8.98 -9.78 -10.42
CA LYS A 162 -9.37 -10.98 -11.17
C LYS A 162 -10.83 -11.37 -10.92
N SER A 163 -11.51 -10.69 -9.98
CA SER A 163 -12.87 -11.02 -9.58
C SER A 163 -13.01 -12.50 -9.23
N ALA A 164 -12.02 -13.05 -8.53
CA ALA A 164 -11.89 -14.48 -8.33
C ALA A 164 -11.10 -14.82 -7.05
N TYR A 165 -11.47 -15.92 -6.40
CA TYR A 165 -10.67 -16.46 -5.31
C TYR A 165 -9.40 -17.12 -5.84
N THR A 166 -8.28 -16.84 -5.16
CA THR A 166 -7.06 -17.63 -5.32
C THR A 166 -7.24 -19.04 -4.75
N LYS A 167 -6.29 -19.93 -4.99
CA LYS A 167 -6.32 -21.29 -4.43
C LYS A 167 -5.58 -21.32 -3.09
N ARG A 168 -6.23 -21.88 -2.06
CA ARG A 168 -5.59 -22.11 -0.76
C ARG A 168 -4.51 -23.19 -0.86
N SER A 169 -3.39 -22.92 -0.20
CA SER A 169 -2.27 -23.84 0.03
C SER A 169 -2.09 -24.07 1.53
N ARG A 170 -1.23 -25.02 1.92
CA ARG A 170 -0.94 -25.27 3.36
C ARG A 170 -0.35 -24.05 4.07
N GLY A 171 0.42 -23.22 3.37
CA GLY A 171 1.02 -22.00 3.93
C GLY A 171 0.19 -20.74 3.72
N THR A 172 -1.10 -20.86 3.41
CA THR A 172 -1.96 -19.67 3.29
C THR A 172 -2.24 -19.13 4.67
N THR A 173 -1.79 -17.90 4.94
CA THR A 173 -1.97 -17.23 6.24
C THR A 173 -3.27 -16.45 6.32
N ALA A 174 -3.90 -16.12 5.18
CA ALA A 174 -5.15 -15.36 5.19
C ALA A 174 -6.32 -16.16 5.82
N PRO A 175 -7.32 -15.46 6.38
CA PRO A 175 -8.59 -16.06 6.80
C PRO A 175 -9.28 -16.79 5.65
N PHE A 176 -10.19 -17.70 5.96
CA PHE A 176 -11.03 -18.34 4.95
C PHE A 176 -11.97 -17.32 4.30
N ALA A 177 -12.46 -17.63 3.10
CA ALA A 177 -13.33 -16.71 2.36
C ALA A 177 -14.53 -16.30 3.22
N ASP A 178 -14.80 -15.00 3.29
CA ASP A 178 -15.89 -14.48 4.10
C ASP A 178 -17.23 -15.13 3.73
N LEU A 179 -18.00 -15.47 4.76
CA LEU A 179 -19.39 -15.88 4.60
C LEU A 179 -20.22 -14.65 4.25
N ASN A 180 -20.89 -14.70 3.10
CA ASN A 180 -21.98 -13.82 2.76
C ASN A 180 -23.23 -14.68 2.53
N ALA A 181 -24.21 -14.50 3.41
CA ALA A 181 -25.45 -15.27 3.41
C ALA A 181 -26.23 -15.15 2.09
N GLU A 182 -26.26 -13.96 1.49
CA GLU A 182 -26.94 -13.67 0.22
C GLU A 182 -26.21 -14.30 -0.96
N ALA A 183 -24.88 -14.17 -1.01
CA ALA A 183 -24.05 -14.80 -2.04
C ALA A 183 -24.23 -16.32 -2.01
N LEU A 184 -24.24 -16.91 -0.81
CA LEU A 184 -24.42 -18.35 -0.65
C LEU A 184 -25.83 -18.80 -1.05
N ALA A 185 -26.86 -18.02 -0.72
CA ALA A 185 -28.24 -18.28 -1.15
C ALA A 185 -28.36 -18.21 -2.68
N TYR A 186 -27.70 -17.23 -3.32
CA TYR A 186 -27.61 -17.13 -4.77
C TYR A 186 -26.95 -18.36 -5.38
N VAL A 187 -25.82 -18.81 -4.82
CA VAL A 187 -25.13 -20.03 -5.29
C VAL A 187 -26.06 -21.24 -5.21
N TYR A 188 -26.81 -21.40 -4.12
CA TYR A 188 -27.76 -22.49 -3.96
C TYR A 188 -28.89 -22.42 -4.99
N ASP A 189 -29.55 -21.27 -5.11
CA ASP A 189 -30.66 -21.06 -6.04
C ASP A 189 -30.23 -21.28 -7.50
N ALA A 190 -29.04 -20.80 -7.88
CA ALA A 190 -28.48 -21.03 -9.21
C ALA A 190 -28.27 -22.54 -9.48
N ILE A 191 -27.74 -23.29 -8.51
CA ILE A 191 -27.55 -24.74 -8.66
C ILE A 191 -28.91 -25.45 -8.71
N ASP A 192 -29.83 -25.12 -7.82
CA ASP A 192 -31.15 -25.74 -7.76
C ASP A 192 -31.91 -25.54 -9.07
N ARG A 193 -32.03 -24.29 -9.56
CA ARG A 193 -32.73 -23.98 -10.81
C ARG A 193 -32.09 -24.65 -12.02
N HIS A 194 -30.78 -24.48 -12.22
CA HIS A 194 -30.12 -24.89 -13.45
C HIS A 194 -29.69 -26.36 -13.48
N ALA A 195 -29.13 -26.85 -12.38
CA ALA A 195 -28.61 -28.21 -12.33
C ALA A 195 -29.64 -29.22 -11.85
N LEU A 196 -30.47 -28.89 -10.85
CA LEU A 196 -31.39 -29.85 -10.23
C LEU A 196 -32.77 -29.86 -10.88
N GLN A 197 -33.34 -28.68 -11.14
CA GLN A 197 -34.67 -28.53 -11.74
C GLN A 197 -34.63 -28.47 -13.28
N GLY A 198 -33.47 -28.13 -13.85
CA GLY A 198 -33.26 -28.04 -15.29
C GLY A 198 -34.00 -26.88 -15.95
N ILE A 199 -34.27 -25.82 -15.18
CA ILE A 199 -34.89 -24.56 -15.64
C ILE A 199 -33.80 -23.72 -16.32
N ASP A 200 -34.05 -23.31 -17.57
CA ASP A 200 -33.26 -22.26 -18.21
C ASP A 200 -33.68 -20.92 -17.60
N ALA A 201 -32.72 -20.16 -17.07
CA ALA A 201 -32.95 -18.81 -16.54
C ALA A 201 -32.38 -17.76 -17.50
N ASP A 202 -32.80 -16.52 -17.33
CA ASP A 202 -32.35 -15.36 -18.11
C ASP A 202 -30.84 -15.04 -17.91
N ASP A 203 -30.18 -15.65 -16.93
CA ASP A 203 -28.75 -15.50 -16.65
C ASP A 203 -27.91 -16.65 -17.26
N GLU A 204 -27.47 -16.45 -18.50
CA GLU A 204 -26.57 -17.39 -19.20
C GLU A 204 -25.22 -17.58 -18.48
N LYS A 205 -24.75 -16.57 -17.75
CA LYS A 205 -23.46 -16.60 -17.05
C LYS A 205 -23.55 -17.51 -15.83
N ALA A 206 -24.56 -17.35 -14.99
CA ALA A 206 -24.83 -18.26 -13.87
C ALA A 206 -25.03 -19.71 -14.35
N ALA A 207 -25.82 -19.92 -15.42
CA ALA A 207 -26.01 -21.24 -16.00
C ALA A 207 -24.69 -21.88 -16.48
N SER A 208 -23.79 -21.10 -17.10
CA SER A 208 -22.47 -21.56 -17.52
C SER A 208 -21.56 -21.92 -16.34
N LEU A 209 -21.60 -21.12 -15.27
CA LEU A 209 -20.82 -21.33 -14.05
C LEU A 209 -21.30 -22.55 -13.29
N VAL A 210 -22.61 -22.75 -13.17
CA VAL A 210 -23.21 -23.96 -12.61
C VAL A 210 -22.78 -25.18 -13.43
N LYS A 211 -22.84 -25.14 -14.76
CA LYS A 211 -22.34 -26.25 -15.61
C LYS A 211 -20.86 -26.55 -15.39
N SER A 212 -20.03 -25.52 -15.20
CA SER A 212 -18.59 -25.68 -14.91
C SER A 212 -18.31 -26.36 -13.56
N GLY A 213 -19.23 -26.27 -12.60
CA GLY A 213 -19.12 -26.89 -11.27
C GLY A 213 -18.11 -26.24 -10.34
N ASN A 214 -17.61 -25.07 -10.72
CA ASN A 214 -16.60 -24.36 -9.97
C ASN A 214 -17.28 -23.43 -8.95
N PHE A 215 -17.44 -23.93 -7.73
CA PHE A 215 -17.98 -23.14 -6.61
C PHE A 215 -17.22 -21.82 -6.43
N ALA A 216 -15.89 -21.82 -6.54
CA ALA A 216 -15.10 -20.60 -6.37
C ALA A 216 -15.53 -19.49 -7.33
N LYS A 217 -15.79 -19.84 -8.60
CA LYS A 217 -16.24 -18.88 -9.61
C LYS A 217 -17.70 -18.48 -9.42
N LEU A 218 -18.56 -19.43 -9.04
CA LEU A 218 -19.98 -19.17 -8.82
C LEU A 218 -20.19 -18.31 -7.57
N TYR A 219 -19.46 -18.59 -6.49
CA TYR A 219 -19.45 -17.80 -5.26
C TYR A 219 -18.77 -16.44 -5.48
N ALA A 220 -17.67 -16.36 -6.22
CA ALA A 220 -17.09 -15.07 -6.61
C ALA A 220 -18.07 -14.21 -7.41
N HIS A 221 -18.76 -14.80 -8.39
CA HIS A 221 -19.80 -14.09 -9.13
C HIS A 221 -20.94 -13.65 -8.21
N ALA A 222 -21.45 -14.54 -7.36
CA ALA A 222 -22.49 -14.20 -6.39
C ALA A 222 -22.05 -13.07 -5.45
N MET A 223 -20.84 -13.13 -4.91
CA MET A 223 -20.23 -12.08 -4.08
C MET A 223 -20.17 -10.73 -4.79
N MET A 224 -19.87 -10.71 -6.09
CA MET A 224 -19.92 -9.48 -6.88
C MET A 224 -21.35 -8.99 -7.12
N GLU A 225 -22.31 -9.89 -7.29
CA GLU A 225 -23.71 -9.51 -7.42
C GLU A 225 -24.24 -8.90 -6.10
N VAL A 226 -23.75 -9.35 -4.94
CA VAL A 226 -24.28 -8.96 -3.61
C VAL A 226 -23.42 -7.97 -2.81
N THR A 227 -22.12 -7.76 -3.09
CA THR A 227 -21.23 -6.94 -2.24
C THR A 227 -20.11 -6.14 -2.92
N PRO A 228 -19.98 -4.82 -2.63
CA PRO A 228 -21.04 -3.84 -2.46
C PRO A 228 -21.56 -3.45 -3.84
N ALA A 229 -22.88 -3.63 -3.97
CA ALA A 229 -23.75 -3.02 -4.95
C ALA A 229 -23.39 -3.22 -6.43
N SER A 230 -24.35 -3.77 -7.20
CA SER A 230 -24.43 -3.47 -8.63
C SER A 230 -24.20 -1.98 -8.85
N ALA A 231 -23.66 -1.55 -9.99
CA ALA A 231 -23.45 -0.13 -10.28
C ALA A 231 -24.70 0.73 -9.91
N GLU A 232 -25.89 0.17 -10.12
CA GLU A 232 -27.18 0.75 -9.74
C GLU A 232 -27.37 0.92 -8.22
N ARG A 233 -26.99 -0.06 -7.39
CA ARG A 233 -27.07 0.06 -5.93
C ARG A 233 -26.03 1.04 -5.37
N ARG A 234 -24.89 1.23 -6.04
CA ARG A 234 -23.87 2.20 -5.59
C ARG A 234 -24.37 3.63 -5.74
N GLU A 235 -25.30 3.89 -6.66
CA GLU A 235 -25.98 5.18 -6.81
C GLU A 235 -26.87 5.53 -5.61
N ILE A 236 -27.28 4.56 -4.79
CA ILE A 236 -27.99 4.83 -3.54
C ILE A 236 -26.97 5.31 -2.50
N THR A 237 -26.97 6.62 -2.27
CA THR A 237 -26.10 7.28 -1.28
C THR A 237 -26.84 7.64 0.01
N ALA A 238 -28.17 7.55 0.02
CA ALA A 238 -28.99 7.77 1.21
C ALA A 238 -28.63 6.76 2.31
N GLY A 239 -28.52 7.26 3.54
CA GLY A 239 -27.98 6.49 4.65
C GLY A 239 -27.75 7.36 5.88
N SER A 240 -27.03 6.82 6.86
CA SER A 240 -26.70 7.54 8.09
C SER A 240 -25.35 7.16 8.65
N TRP A 241 -24.81 8.07 9.47
CA TRP A 241 -23.60 7.86 10.24
C TRP A 241 -23.92 7.14 11.55
N THR A 242 -23.27 6.02 11.79
CA THR A 242 -23.25 5.34 13.08
C THR A 242 -21.93 5.65 13.78
N LYS A 243 -22.03 6.07 15.04
CA LYS A 243 -20.90 6.22 15.95
C LYS A 243 -20.70 4.93 16.75
N TYR A 244 -19.45 4.56 16.93
CA TYR A 244 -18.97 3.55 17.87
C TYR A 244 -18.07 4.29 18.85
N ASP A 245 -18.45 4.26 20.12
CA ASP A 245 -17.77 5.06 21.14
C ASP A 245 -16.40 4.46 21.47
N GLN A 246 -15.44 5.33 21.79
CA GLN A 246 -14.16 4.90 22.33
C GLN A 246 -14.37 4.00 23.55
N ILE A 247 -13.65 2.88 23.59
CA ILE A 247 -13.72 1.90 24.69
C ILE A 247 -12.47 1.97 25.56
N GLU A 248 -12.62 1.60 26.83
CA GLU A 248 -11.47 1.38 27.72
C GLU A 248 -10.90 -0.03 27.51
N GLY A 249 -9.58 -0.18 27.68
CA GLY A 249 -8.88 -1.44 27.57
C GLY A 249 -7.58 -1.31 26.78
N GLU A 250 -6.73 -2.33 26.90
CA GLU A 250 -5.54 -2.49 26.05
C GLU A 250 -5.82 -3.66 25.12
N TYR A 251 -6.30 -3.32 23.93
CA TYR A 251 -6.42 -4.25 22.81
C TYR A 251 -5.37 -3.83 21.81
N ASP A 252 -4.46 -4.73 21.46
CA ASP A 252 -3.44 -4.53 20.44
C ASP A 252 -3.84 -5.40 19.22
N PRO A 253 -3.88 -4.88 17.97
CA PRO A 253 -4.18 -5.69 16.81
C PRO A 253 -2.90 -6.37 16.31
N ASP A 254 -1.75 -5.92 16.81
CA ASP A 254 -0.39 -6.45 16.70
C ASP A 254 0.10 -6.73 18.14
N TYR A 255 1.40 -6.96 18.41
CA TYR A 255 1.87 -7.44 19.73
C TYR A 255 2.64 -6.39 20.53
N ASP A 256 2.25 -6.17 21.79
CA ASP A 256 3.06 -5.49 22.79
C ASP A 256 3.78 -6.48 23.70
N PHE A 257 5.10 -6.27 23.83
CA PHE A 257 6.01 -7.08 24.64
C PHE A 257 6.44 -6.29 25.87
N ASN A 258 6.49 -6.92 27.04
CA ASN A 258 7.11 -6.29 28.22
C ASN A 258 8.64 -6.12 28.02
N GLU A 259 9.32 -5.41 28.95
CA GLU A 259 10.79 -5.21 28.92
C GLU A 259 11.61 -6.54 28.90
N GLU A 260 10.94 -7.67 29.14
CA GLU A 260 11.49 -9.02 29.17
C GLU A 260 11.17 -9.83 27.89
N GLY A 261 10.40 -9.26 26.94
CA GLY A 261 10.04 -9.88 25.66
C GLY A 261 8.83 -10.83 25.70
N GLU A 262 8.01 -10.78 26.76
CA GLU A 262 6.81 -11.59 26.92
C GLU A 262 5.57 -10.86 26.36
N ALA A 263 4.75 -11.58 25.58
CA ALA A 263 3.46 -11.08 25.10
C ALA A 263 2.49 -10.95 26.28
N SER A 264 1.80 -9.80 26.39
CA SER A 264 0.81 -9.60 27.45
C SER A 264 -0.48 -10.39 27.20
N ASP A 265 -1.06 -10.88 28.31
CA ASP A 265 -2.21 -11.80 28.41
C ASP A 265 -3.41 -11.33 27.55
N HIS A 266 -3.84 -12.16 26.58
CA HIS A 266 -4.87 -11.79 25.60
C HIS A 266 -6.28 -11.88 26.20
N ALA A 267 -6.86 -10.72 26.55
CA ALA A 267 -8.28 -10.65 26.86
C ALA A 267 -9.11 -11.01 25.62
N SER A 268 -10.00 -12.01 25.73
CA SER A 268 -11.05 -12.22 24.73
C SER A 268 -11.82 -10.92 24.53
N VAL A 269 -12.07 -10.54 23.27
CA VAL A 269 -12.84 -9.32 22.97
C VAL A 269 -14.30 -9.57 23.34
N ASP A 270 -14.67 -9.24 24.58
CA ASP A 270 -16.04 -9.27 25.10
C ASP A 270 -16.59 -7.84 25.28
N ASN A 271 -16.35 -6.98 24.28
CA ASN A 271 -16.85 -5.60 24.26
C ASN A 271 -17.97 -5.46 23.22
N GLU A 272 -19.13 -4.98 23.66
CA GLU A 272 -20.34 -4.88 22.84
C GLU A 272 -20.15 -3.97 21.62
N ASP A 273 -19.50 -2.81 21.76
CA ASP A 273 -19.26 -1.88 20.64
C ASP A 273 -18.25 -2.44 19.64
N ALA A 274 -17.20 -3.11 20.12
CA ALA A 274 -16.22 -3.78 19.25
C ALA A 274 -16.85 -4.92 18.46
N MET A 275 -17.68 -5.75 19.09
CA MET A 275 -18.45 -6.80 18.41
C MET A 275 -19.46 -6.22 17.42
N ARG A 276 -20.17 -5.17 17.82
CA ARG A 276 -21.16 -4.49 16.97
C ARG A 276 -20.50 -3.89 15.73
N LEU A 277 -19.35 -3.23 15.89
CA LEU A 277 -18.56 -2.69 14.78
C LEU A 277 -18.12 -3.82 13.84
N ALA A 278 -17.40 -4.82 14.35
CA ALA A 278 -16.91 -5.92 13.52
C ALA A 278 -18.03 -6.64 12.77
N LYS A 279 -19.10 -7.03 13.48
CA LYS A 279 -20.25 -7.72 12.89
C LYS A 279 -20.96 -6.89 11.83
N SER A 280 -21.07 -5.57 12.01
CA SER A 280 -21.68 -4.67 11.03
C SER A 280 -20.87 -4.51 9.74
N LEU A 281 -19.60 -4.94 9.72
CA LEU A 281 -18.72 -4.87 8.56
C LEU A 281 -18.51 -6.24 7.90
N GLN A 282 -18.72 -7.32 8.65
CA GLN A 282 -18.57 -8.69 8.17
C GLN A 282 -19.51 -8.99 7.00
N GLY A 283 -19.00 -9.75 6.03
CA GLY A 283 -19.78 -10.16 4.88
C GLY A 283 -20.02 -9.07 3.84
N HIS A 284 -19.64 -7.80 4.07
CA HIS A 284 -19.84 -6.70 3.12
C HIS A 284 -18.72 -6.52 2.08
N GLY A 285 -17.61 -7.27 2.20
CA GLY A 285 -16.51 -7.22 1.23
C GLY A 285 -15.77 -5.88 1.18
N THR A 286 -15.85 -5.07 2.25
CA THR A 286 -15.23 -3.73 2.32
C THR A 286 -13.72 -3.78 2.12
N GLY A 287 -13.07 -4.85 2.56
CA GLY A 287 -11.62 -4.96 2.60
C GLY A 287 -10.98 -4.24 3.81
N TRP A 288 -11.79 -3.81 4.78
CA TRP A 288 -11.31 -3.20 6.03
C TRP A 288 -10.95 -4.28 7.05
N CYS A 289 -9.75 -4.19 7.65
CA CYS A 289 -9.35 -5.06 8.76
C CYS A 289 -10.26 -4.95 9.99
N THR A 290 -10.99 -3.83 10.12
CA THR A 290 -11.97 -3.55 11.18
C THR A 290 -13.14 -4.56 11.22
N ALA A 291 -13.32 -5.39 10.18
CA ALA A 291 -14.28 -6.50 10.23
C ALA A 291 -13.89 -7.62 11.22
N GLY A 292 -12.63 -7.64 11.70
CA GLY A 292 -12.18 -8.50 12.81
C GLY A 292 -12.40 -7.85 14.17
N ALA A 293 -12.97 -8.60 15.13
CA ALA A 293 -13.35 -8.08 16.45
C ALA A 293 -12.20 -7.46 17.25
N ARG A 294 -11.00 -8.06 17.19
CA ARG A 294 -9.80 -7.54 17.88
C ARG A 294 -9.27 -6.25 17.27
N THR A 295 -9.24 -6.17 15.94
CA THR A 295 -8.88 -4.93 15.24
C THR A 295 -9.88 -3.82 15.53
N ALA A 296 -11.18 -4.14 15.54
CA ALA A 296 -12.22 -3.19 15.94
C ALA A 296 -12.00 -2.71 17.39
N ALA A 297 -11.76 -3.63 18.32
CA ALA A 297 -11.49 -3.28 19.72
C ALA A 297 -10.29 -2.36 19.87
N HIS A 298 -9.16 -2.67 19.23
CA HIS A 298 -7.99 -1.79 19.26
C HIS A 298 -8.26 -0.40 18.68
N GLN A 299 -8.91 -0.33 17.51
CA GLN A 299 -9.19 0.96 16.90
C GLN A 299 -10.12 1.80 17.80
N LEU A 300 -11.02 1.15 18.54
CA LEU A 300 -11.89 1.79 19.51
C LEU A 300 -11.18 2.17 20.82
N THR A 301 -10.02 1.59 21.19
CA THR A 301 -9.25 2.10 22.34
C THR A 301 -8.54 3.41 22.03
N GLN A 302 -8.17 3.58 20.76
CA GLN A 302 -7.49 4.78 20.26
C GLN A 302 -8.41 6.00 20.12
N GLY A 303 -9.70 5.77 19.86
CA GLY A 303 -10.71 6.83 19.74
C GLY A 303 -12.05 6.32 19.21
N ASP A 304 -12.99 7.25 19.03
CA ASP A 304 -14.29 6.95 18.39
C ASP A 304 -14.10 6.42 16.96
N PHE A 305 -15.03 5.59 16.50
CA PHE A 305 -15.10 5.12 15.12
C PHE A 305 -16.43 5.51 14.49
N TYR A 306 -16.40 6.00 13.25
CA TYR A 306 -17.62 6.36 12.51
C TYR A 306 -17.72 5.52 11.25
N VAL A 307 -18.90 4.95 11.00
CA VAL A 307 -19.19 4.28 9.73
C VAL A 307 -20.44 4.90 9.12
N TYR A 308 -20.36 5.25 7.85
CA TYR A 308 -21.54 5.61 7.06
C TYR A 308 -22.11 4.36 6.41
N TYR A 309 -23.38 4.09 6.72
CA TYR A 309 -24.13 3.00 6.12
C TYR A 309 -25.15 3.55 5.13
N SER A 310 -25.07 3.15 3.87
CA SER A 310 -26.13 3.38 2.90
C SER A 310 -27.26 2.36 3.05
N GLN A 311 -28.43 2.71 2.51
CA GLN A 311 -29.61 1.86 2.53
C GLN A 311 -29.41 0.56 1.74
N ASP A 312 -29.87 -0.55 2.31
CA ASP A 312 -30.06 -1.83 1.62
C ASP A 312 -31.38 -1.85 0.81
N GLU A 313 -31.69 -2.99 0.17
CA GLU A 313 -32.94 -3.16 -0.58
C GLU A 313 -34.21 -3.03 0.27
N GLY A 314 -34.10 -3.29 1.57
CA GLY A 314 -35.16 -3.10 2.55
C GLY A 314 -35.29 -1.64 3.04
N GLY A 315 -34.42 -0.73 2.58
CA GLY A 315 -34.36 0.66 3.01
C GLY A 315 -33.70 0.86 4.38
N SER A 316 -33.03 -0.17 4.92
CA SER A 316 -32.32 -0.07 6.20
C SER A 316 -30.86 0.31 5.98
N ASP A 317 -30.32 1.19 6.82
CA ASP A 317 -28.94 1.68 6.71
C ASP A 317 -27.95 0.61 7.21
N THR A 318 -27.65 -0.38 6.36
CA THR A 318 -26.84 -1.56 6.73
C THR A 318 -25.62 -1.77 5.84
N VAL A 319 -25.48 -1.04 4.73
CA VAL A 319 -24.39 -1.24 3.77
C VAL A 319 -23.23 -0.28 4.07
N PRO A 320 -22.10 -0.70 4.63
CA PRO A 320 -20.98 0.18 4.96
C PRO A 320 -20.30 0.74 3.70
N ARG A 321 -20.08 2.06 3.67
CA ARG A 321 -19.48 2.78 2.52
C ARG A 321 -18.26 3.62 2.88
N ILE A 322 -18.27 4.24 4.06
CA ILE A 322 -17.17 5.08 4.55
C ILE A 322 -16.88 4.70 6.00
N ALA A 323 -15.60 4.57 6.35
CA ALA A 323 -15.13 4.45 7.72
C ALA A 323 -14.22 5.64 8.07
N ILE A 324 -14.36 6.19 9.27
CA ILE A 324 -13.48 7.22 9.83
C ILE A 324 -13.03 6.76 11.21
N ARG A 325 -11.71 6.54 11.37
CA ARG A 325 -11.08 6.20 12.63
C ARG A 325 -10.58 7.47 13.30
N MET A 326 -10.95 7.68 14.56
CA MET A 326 -10.34 8.72 15.39
C MET A 326 -9.19 8.13 16.21
N GLU A 327 -8.18 8.94 16.46
CA GLU A 327 -7.10 8.64 17.39
C GLU A 327 -6.78 9.89 18.20
N ARG A 328 -6.73 9.77 19.52
CA ARG A 328 -6.44 10.91 20.43
C ARG A 328 -7.34 12.14 20.15
N GLY A 329 -8.60 11.88 19.80
CA GLY A 329 -9.61 12.90 19.51
C GLY A 329 -9.48 13.61 18.15
N ARG A 330 -8.59 13.16 17.26
CA ARG A 330 -8.46 13.67 15.88
C ARG A 330 -8.74 12.58 14.85
N VAL A 331 -9.14 12.96 13.65
CA VAL A 331 -9.23 12.02 12.51
C VAL A 331 -7.83 11.48 12.22
N ALA A 332 -7.70 10.16 12.25
CA ALA A 332 -6.44 9.46 12.01
C ALA A 332 -6.45 8.68 10.70
N GLU A 333 -7.64 8.32 10.22
CA GLU A 333 -7.78 7.56 8.99
C GLU A 333 -9.20 7.69 8.43
N VAL A 334 -9.32 7.72 7.11
CA VAL A 334 -10.58 7.69 6.38
C VAL A 334 -10.46 6.61 5.31
N ARG A 335 -11.42 5.69 5.25
CA ARG A 335 -11.41 4.56 4.31
C ARG A 335 -12.74 4.46 3.58
N GLY A 336 -12.68 4.15 2.28
CA GLY A 336 -13.84 3.77 1.48
C GLY A 336 -13.76 2.32 1.03
N ILE A 337 -14.66 1.94 0.14
CA ILE A 337 -14.81 0.56 -0.33
C ILE A 337 -14.25 0.31 -1.75
N GLU A 338 -13.62 1.32 -2.37
CA GLU A 338 -12.96 1.18 -3.67
C GLU A 338 -11.57 0.51 -3.55
N HIS A 339 -10.89 0.33 -4.68
CA HIS A 339 -9.52 -0.20 -4.73
C HIS A 339 -8.58 0.56 -3.78
N ASP A 340 -7.72 -0.20 -3.11
CA ASP A 340 -6.84 0.28 -2.04
C ASP A 340 -7.55 1.06 -0.92
N GLN A 341 -8.87 0.83 -0.72
CA GLN A 341 -9.70 1.50 0.30
C GLN A 341 -9.97 2.99 0.00
N ASN A 342 -9.96 3.36 -1.28
CA ASN A 342 -10.38 4.69 -1.72
C ASN A 342 -11.88 4.95 -1.51
N LEU A 343 -12.26 6.23 -1.45
CA LEU A 343 -13.66 6.66 -1.45
C LEU A 343 -14.28 6.52 -2.83
N GLU A 344 -15.55 6.12 -2.85
CA GLU A 344 -16.38 6.22 -4.05
C GLU A 344 -16.65 7.69 -4.38
N GLY A 345 -16.65 8.04 -5.66
CA GLY A 345 -16.84 9.43 -6.09
C GLY A 345 -18.15 10.05 -5.59
N ASN A 346 -19.23 9.28 -5.56
CA ASN A 346 -20.55 9.74 -5.08
C ASN A 346 -20.68 9.78 -3.55
N MET A 347 -19.69 9.26 -2.82
CA MET A 347 -19.62 9.32 -1.36
C MET A 347 -18.73 10.47 -0.86
N THR A 348 -18.02 11.17 -1.76
CA THR A 348 -17.08 12.25 -1.40
C THR A 348 -17.73 13.41 -0.65
N ASP A 349 -18.92 13.86 -1.07
CA ASP A 349 -19.61 14.98 -0.42
C ASP A 349 -20.10 14.60 1.00
N ILE A 350 -20.56 13.36 1.18
CA ILE A 350 -20.96 12.81 2.50
C ILE A 350 -19.74 12.73 3.44
N ALA A 351 -18.61 12.24 2.94
CA ALA A 351 -17.36 12.22 3.69
C ALA A 351 -16.91 13.64 4.07
N LYS A 352 -16.94 14.58 3.12
CA LYS A 352 -16.57 15.99 3.33
C LYS A 352 -17.39 16.64 4.44
N GLU A 353 -18.71 16.46 4.41
CA GLU A 353 -19.61 17.02 5.41
C GLU A 353 -19.23 16.51 6.80
N LYS A 354 -19.05 15.20 6.95
CA LYS A 354 -18.67 14.61 8.24
C LYS A 354 -17.30 15.06 8.72
N LEU A 355 -16.29 15.05 7.84
CA LEU A 355 -14.92 15.47 8.17
C LEU A 355 -14.87 16.92 8.64
N SER A 356 -15.70 17.80 8.06
CA SER A 356 -15.80 19.21 8.47
C SER A 356 -16.34 19.39 9.90
N THR A 357 -16.90 18.34 10.50
CA THR A 357 -17.39 18.35 11.89
C THR A 357 -16.42 17.73 12.89
N LEU A 358 -15.36 17.07 12.42
CA LEU A 358 -14.41 16.32 13.25
C LEU A 358 -13.06 17.05 13.32
N SER A 359 -12.43 17.07 14.49
CA SER A 359 -11.09 17.63 14.65
C SER A 359 -10.07 16.86 13.79
N GLY A 360 -9.21 17.55 13.04
CA GLY A 360 -8.25 16.92 12.13
C GLY A 360 -8.85 16.50 10.78
N GLY A 361 -10.17 16.64 10.59
CA GLY A 361 -10.81 16.34 9.31
C GLY A 361 -10.40 17.29 8.19
N GLU A 362 -9.95 18.50 8.51
CA GLU A 362 -9.42 19.50 7.58
C GLU A 362 -8.23 18.98 6.75
N GLU A 363 -7.41 18.09 7.33
CA GLU A 363 -6.25 17.48 6.68
C GLU A 363 -6.65 16.54 5.52
N TYR A 364 -7.87 15.99 5.57
CA TYR A 364 -8.40 15.07 4.56
C TYR A 364 -9.23 15.75 3.48
N LEU A 365 -9.58 17.04 3.64
CA LEU A 365 -10.43 17.76 2.68
C LEU A 365 -9.79 17.87 1.29
N LYS A 366 -8.46 18.00 1.24
CA LYS A 366 -7.72 17.97 -0.03
C LYS A 366 -7.85 16.60 -0.71
N ILE A 367 -7.67 15.51 0.04
CA ILE A 367 -7.80 14.14 -0.46
C ILE A 367 -9.21 13.90 -1.01
N VAL A 368 -10.25 14.35 -0.30
CA VAL A 368 -11.64 14.27 -0.79
C VAL A 368 -11.81 15.04 -2.11
N ALA A 369 -11.31 16.27 -2.18
CA ALA A 369 -11.43 17.12 -3.37
C ALA A 369 -10.70 16.51 -4.58
N ASP A 370 -9.48 16.02 -4.37
CA ASP A 370 -8.66 15.39 -5.40
C ASP A 370 -9.30 14.11 -5.91
N MET A 371 -9.83 13.25 -5.01
CA MET A 371 -10.53 12.01 -5.39
C MET A 371 -11.84 12.28 -6.14
N LYS A 372 -12.57 13.33 -5.76
CA LYS A 372 -13.75 13.78 -6.51
C LYS A 372 -13.35 14.18 -7.93
N ARG A 373 -12.34 15.04 -8.06
CA ARG A 373 -11.86 15.50 -9.37
C ARG A 373 -11.33 14.36 -10.24
N LEU A 374 -10.53 13.45 -9.68
CA LEU A 374 -10.03 12.28 -10.40
C LEU A 374 -11.17 11.40 -10.90
N THR A 375 -12.22 11.22 -10.11
CA THR A 375 -13.38 10.42 -10.50
C THR A 375 -14.21 11.09 -11.61
N GLU A 376 -14.35 12.41 -11.57
CA GLU A 376 -14.97 13.16 -12.67
C GLU A 376 -14.19 12.97 -13.97
N ILE A 377 -12.87 13.14 -13.93
CA ILE A 377 -11.99 12.96 -15.10
C ILE A 377 -12.11 11.54 -15.67
N ASP A 378 -12.05 10.52 -14.80
CA ASP A 378 -12.17 9.13 -15.20
C ASP A 378 -13.51 8.83 -15.88
N LYS A 379 -14.62 9.39 -15.37
CA LYS A 379 -15.95 9.27 -15.99
C LYS A 379 -16.00 9.91 -17.37
N HIS A 380 -15.49 11.13 -17.53
CA HIS A 380 -15.45 11.82 -18.82
C HIS A 380 -14.62 11.04 -19.84
N TYR A 381 -13.45 10.56 -19.44
CA TYR A 381 -12.57 9.76 -20.29
C TYR A 381 -13.26 8.47 -20.78
N HIS A 382 -13.94 7.73 -19.89
CA HIS A 382 -14.68 6.51 -20.27
C HIS A 382 -15.95 6.78 -21.09
N ALA A 383 -16.48 8.01 -21.04
CA ALA A 383 -17.54 8.47 -21.94
C ALA A 383 -17.02 8.79 -23.37
N GLY A 384 -15.72 8.71 -23.61
CA GLY A 384 -15.07 9.02 -24.88
C GLY A 384 -14.78 10.51 -25.08
N GLU A 385 -14.81 11.30 -24.01
CA GLU A 385 -14.40 12.71 -24.02
C GLU A 385 -12.88 12.83 -23.88
N ASP A 386 -12.28 13.78 -24.59
CA ASP A 386 -10.86 14.07 -24.50
C ASP A 386 -10.53 14.79 -23.18
N LEU A 387 -9.39 14.46 -22.58
CA LEU A 387 -8.88 15.16 -21.39
C LEU A 387 -8.60 16.64 -21.72
N THR A 388 -9.10 17.53 -20.87
CA THR A 388 -8.82 18.97 -20.95
C THR A 388 -7.39 19.31 -20.52
N VAL A 389 -6.93 20.54 -20.78
CA VAL A 389 -5.60 20.97 -20.31
C VAL A 389 -5.53 21.02 -18.79
N GLU A 390 -6.63 21.40 -18.13
CA GLU A 390 -6.75 21.39 -16.68
C GLU A 390 -6.68 19.96 -16.12
N ASP A 391 -7.30 18.98 -16.80
CA ASP A 391 -7.22 17.57 -16.39
C ASP A 391 -5.79 17.04 -16.46
N ILE A 392 -5.09 17.37 -17.54
CA ILE A 392 -3.71 16.91 -17.76
C ILE A 392 -2.78 17.57 -16.74
N MET A 393 -2.94 18.87 -16.47
CA MET A 393 -2.18 19.57 -15.45
C MET A 393 -2.41 18.94 -14.06
N PHE A 394 -3.68 18.67 -13.72
CA PHE A 394 -4.06 18.03 -12.46
C PHE A 394 -3.40 16.65 -12.33
N LEU A 395 -3.57 15.77 -13.33
CA LEU A 395 -3.05 14.39 -13.31
C LEU A 395 -1.52 14.31 -13.25
N ARG A 396 -0.81 15.25 -13.91
CA ARG A 396 0.66 15.21 -14.00
C ARG A 396 1.37 15.85 -12.82
N TYR A 397 0.87 16.97 -12.31
CA TYR A 397 1.65 17.83 -11.41
C TYR A 397 1.00 18.07 -10.05
N SER A 398 -0.23 17.63 -9.81
CA SER A 398 -0.84 17.73 -8.48
C SER A 398 -0.39 16.57 -7.58
N ASP A 399 -0.22 16.84 -6.29
CA ASP A 399 -0.05 15.82 -5.24
C ASP A 399 -1.37 15.09 -4.95
N ILE A 400 -1.82 14.29 -5.92
CA ILE A 400 -3.07 13.53 -5.82
C ILE A 400 -2.83 12.36 -4.85
N LYS A 401 -3.28 12.55 -3.62
CA LYS A 401 -3.32 11.49 -2.60
C LYS A 401 -4.69 10.84 -2.61
N GLY A 402 -4.69 9.50 -2.59
CA GLY A 402 -5.88 8.72 -2.30
C GLY A 402 -6.06 8.51 -0.80
N PHE A 403 -7.15 7.84 -0.44
CA PHE A 403 -7.33 7.29 0.91
C PHE A 403 -6.60 5.96 1.11
N GLY A 404 -6.10 5.38 0.02
CA GLY A 404 -5.29 4.16 0.04
C GLY A 404 -3.80 4.38 0.29
N TYR A 405 -3.09 3.27 0.48
CA TYR A 405 -1.65 3.26 0.76
C TYR A 405 -0.76 3.53 -0.46
N LYS A 406 -1.33 3.58 -1.67
CA LYS A 406 -0.61 3.75 -2.93
C LYS A 406 -1.23 4.85 -3.77
N ARG A 407 -0.45 5.38 -4.72
CA ARG A 407 -0.95 6.28 -5.76
C ARG A 407 -2.09 5.60 -6.51
N ASP A 408 -3.16 6.36 -6.76
CA ASP A 408 -4.34 5.83 -7.45
C ASP A 408 -3.97 5.35 -8.87
N PRO A 409 -4.20 4.07 -9.21
CA PRO A 409 -3.78 3.50 -10.49
C PRO A 409 -4.51 4.09 -11.70
N ARG A 410 -5.65 4.78 -11.50
CA ARG A 410 -6.35 5.48 -12.58
C ARG A 410 -5.48 6.56 -13.20
N ILE A 411 -4.63 7.23 -12.42
CA ILE A 411 -3.76 8.29 -12.91
C ILE A 411 -2.83 7.77 -14.00
N ASP A 412 -2.17 6.64 -13.73
CA ASP A 412 -1.26 6.02 -14.70
C ASP A 412 -2.02 5.49 -15.93
N ASN A 413 -3.23 4.95 -15.74
CA ASN A 413 -4.07 4.48 -16.84
C ASN A 413 -4.51 5.63 -17.77
N LEU A 414 -4.91 6.77 -17.20
CA LEU A 414 -5.34 7.96 -17.94
C LEU A 414 -4.17 8.60 -18.70
N LEU A 415 -2.95 8.53 -18.16
CA LEU A 415 -1.74 9.09 -18.77
C LEU A 415 -1.00 8.11 -19.70
N LYS A 416 -1.33 6.82 -19.68
CA LYS A 416 -0.55 5.72 -20.31
C LYS A 416 -0.20 5.93 -21.78
N LEU A 417 -1.12 6.51 -22.56
CA LEU A 417 -0.94 6.73 -24.01
C LEU A 417 -0.50 8.17 -24.34
N ARG A 418 -0.30 9.00 -23.32
CA ARG A 418 0.09 10.39 -23.48
C ARG A 418 1.60 10.57 -23.44
N ASP A 419 2.07 11.54 -24.21
CA ASP A 419 3.47 11.92 -24.28
C ASP A 419 3.72 13.12 -23.36
N SER A 420 4.70 13.01 -22.46
CA SER A 420 4.96 14.04 -21.45
C SER A 420 5.41 15.37 -22.04
N ASP A 421 6.22 15.34 -23.11
CA ASP A 421 6.79 16.55 -23.71
C ASP A 421 5.73 17.30 -24.53
N LYS A 422 4.87 16.55 -25.23
CA LYS A 422 3.70 17.13 -25.91
C LYS A 422 2.70 17.72 -24.92
N ASP A 423 2.47 17.04 -23.80
CA ASP A 423 1.60 17.55 -22.75
C ASP A 423 2.15 18.85 -22.17
N LEU A 424 3.44 18.90 -21.81
CA LEU A 424 4.07 20.13 -21.31
C LEU A 424 3.98 21.28 -22.33
N THR A 425 4.26 21.01 -23.60
CA THR A 425 4.16 22.03 -24.66
C THR A 425 2.73 22.58 -24.75
N MET A 426 1.73 21.70 -24.75
CA MET A 426 0.33 22.11 -24.78
C MET A 426 -0.08 22.89 -23.52
N LEU A 427 0.42 22.52 -22.35
CA LEU A 427 0.14 23.22 -21.10
C LEU A 427 0.74 24.63 -21.11
N ILE A 428 2.00 24.79 -21.55
CA ILE A 428 2.64 26.10 -21.70
C ILE A 428 1.84 27.01 -22.65
N GLU A 429 1.30 26.45 -23.74
CA GLU A 429 0.52 27.23 -24.72
C GLU A 429 -0.88 27.65 -24.24
N LYS A 430 -1.48 26.89 -23.31
CA LYS A 430 -2.93 27.00 -23.01
C LYS A 430 -3.27 27.33 -21.57
N VAL A 431 -2.34 27.16 -20.64
CA VAL A 431 -2.51 27.47 -19.21
C VAL A 431 -1.72 28.73 -18.88
N ASP A 432 -2.22 29.51 -17.92
CA ASP A 432 -1.45 30.62 -17.37
C ASP A 432 -0.08 30.13 -16.89
N ASN A 433 0.98 30.75 -17.42
CA ASN A 433 2.34 30.24 -17.25
C ASN A 433 2.83 30.39 -15.81
N MET A 434 2.36 31.40 -15.08
CA MET A 434 2.66 31.55 -13.65
C MET A 434 1.97 30.46 -12.85
N GLN A 435 0.69 30.19 -13.11
CA GLN A 435 -0.03 29.09 -12.47
C GLN A 435 0.65 27.74 -12.72
N LEU A 436 1.00 27.44 -13.98
CA LEU A 436 1.66 26.19 -14.35
C LEU A 436 3.02 26.05 -13.66
N ALA A 437 3.81 27.12 -13.64
CA ALA A 437 5.12 27.13 -12.98
C ALA A 437 5.00 26.88 -11.47
N GLN A 438 4.05 27.52 -10.79
CA GLN A 438 3.80 27.29 -9.36
C GLN A 438 3.39 25.85 -9.08
N VAL A 439 2.49 25.28 -9.88
CA VAL A 439 2.06 23.89 -9.74
C VAL A 439 3.23 22.92 -9.94
N MET A 440 4.08 23.16 -10.95
CA MET A 440 5.25 22.32 -11.21
C MET A 440 6.34 22.45 -10.13
N ALA A 441 6.52 23.65 -9.56
CA ALA A 441 7.50 23.87 -8.49
C ALA A 441 7.08 23.18 -7.18
N LEU A 442 5.78 23.20 -6.86
CA LEU A 442 5.20 22.57 -5.66
C LEU A 442 4.91 21.07 -5.81
N ALA A 443 5.08 20.52 -7.02
CA ALA A 443 4.79 19.12 -7.28
C ALA A 443 5.68 18.21 -6.40
N PRO A 444 5.12 17.12 -5.85
CA PRO A 444 5.86 16.20 -5.00
C PRO A 444 6.88 15.43 -5.85
N GLU A 445 8.09 15.29 -5.31
CA GLU A 445 9.17 14.55 -5.99
C GLU A 445 9.01 13.03 -5.73
N GLY A 446 9.00 12.23 -6.80
CA GLY A 446 8.84 10.77 -6.76
C GLY A 446 10.16 10.03 -6.95
N SER A 447 10.31 8.88 -6.29
CA SER A 447 11.57 8.12 -6.16
C SER A 447 12.01 7.30 -7.38
N ASP A 448 11.46 7.51 -8.58
CA ASP A 448 11.82 6.70 -9.76
C ASP A 448 12.05 7.54 -11.03
N PHE A 449 13.31 7.54 -11.48
CA PHE A 449 13.89 7.71 -12.84
C PHE A 449 13.19 8.56 -13.93
N HIS A 450 12.30 9.46 -13.55
CA HIS A 450 11.74 10.52 -14.39
C HIS A 450 12.27 11.87 -13.90
N ARG A 451 12.55 12.81 -14.83
CA ARG A 451 12.87 14.20 -14.47
C ARG A 451 11.76 14.72 -13.56
N SER A 452 12.16 15.11 -12.36
CA SER A 452 11.41 15.93 -11.41
C SER A 452 10.56 16.99 -12.13
N ALA A 453 9.35 17.25 -11.67
CA ALA A 453 8.51 18.31 -12.23
C ALA A 453 9.20 19.68 -12.15
N SER A 454 9.88 19.94 -11.02
CA SER A 454 10.74 21.09 -10.80
C SER A 454 11.88 21.17 -11.84
N TYR A 455 12.55 20.05 -12.11
CA TYR A 455 13.58 20.00 -13.15
C TYR A 455 12.99 20.29 -14.55
N ASN A 456 11.83 19.74 -14.89
CA ASN A 456 11.18 20.00 -16.17
C ASN A 456 10.76 21.47 -16.32
N LEU A 457 10.29 22.10 -15.25
CA LEU A 457 10.00 23.54 -15.20
C LEU A 457 11.25 24.35 -15.53
N VAL A 458 12.31 24.18 -14.73
CA VAL A 458 13.52 24.98 -14.86
C VAL A 458 14.22 24.72 -16.20
N SER A 459 14.32 23.46 -16.62
CA SER A 459 14.94 23.11 -17.90
C SER A 459 14.13 23.56 -19.13
N ASN A 460 12.90 24.05 -18.97
CA ASN A 460 12.09 24.65 -20.03
C ASN A 460 11.71 26.12 -19.74
N LEU A 461 12.32 26.77 -18.75
CA LEU A 461 11.93 28.11 -18.27
C LEU A 461 11.96 29.21 -19.36
N ASP A 462 12.75 29.00 -20.42
CA ASP A 462 12.80 29.85 -21.62
C ASP A 462 11.52 29.79 -22.47
N LYS A 463 10.78 28.69 -22.41
CA LYS A 463 9.49 28.50 -23.09
C LYS A 463 8.33 29.12 -22.33
N PHE A 464 8.50 29.39 -21.03
CA PHE A 464 7.47 30.03 -20.22
C PHE A 464 7.48 31.55 -20.44
N GLU A 465 6.30 32.11 -20.72
CA GLU A 465 6.03 33.54 -20.80
C GLU A 465 5.91 34.14 -19.38
N LEU A 466 7.06 34.25 -18.69
CA LEU A 466 7.19 34.81 -17.34
C LEU A 466 8.10 36.05 -17.36
N SER A 467 7.89 36.97 -16.40
CA SER A 467 8.82 38.09 -16.19
C SER A 467 10.18 37.57 -15.69
N ILE A 468 11.21 38.42 -15.75
CA ILE A 468 12.52 38.06 -15.21
C ILE A 468 12.45 37.88 -13.69
N GLU A 469 11.68 38.74 -13.01
CA GLU A 469 11.47 38.68 -11.57
C GLU A 469 10.73 37.41 -11.16
N ASP A 470 9.73 37.00 -11.95
CA ASP A 470 8.97 35.77 -11.73
C ASP A 470 9.86 34.52 -11.85
N LYS A 471 10.74 34.50 -12.86
CA LYS A 471 11.70 33.40 -13.06
C LYS A 471 12.66 33.28 -11.88
N ASP A 472 13.24 34.38 -11.44
CA ASP A 472 14.17 34.39 -10.31
C ASP A 472 13.44 34.02 -9.00
N ALA A 473 12.21 34.49 -8.80
CA ALA A 473 11.38 34.10 -7.64
C ALA A 473 11.09 32.59 -7.61
N ILE A 474 10.79 31.98 -8.76
CA ILE A 474 10.63 30.52 -8.87
C ILE A 474 11.95 29.81 -8.54
N GLY A 475 13.08 30.33 -9.04
CA GLY A 475 14.41 29.79 -8.74
C GLY A 475 14.70 29.79 -7.24
N LEU A 476 14.41 30.92 -6.56
CA LEU A 476 14.58 31.04 -5.12
C LEU A 476 13.64 30.10 -4.36
N GLN A 477 12.35 30.05 -4.71
CA GLN A 477 11.38 29.15 -4.07
C GLN A 477 11.84 27.68 -4.13
N LEU A 478 12.37 27.24 -5.28
CA LEU A 478 12.88 25.88 -5.41
C LEU A 478 14.08 25.63 -4.51
N ILE A 479 14.97 26.60 -4.31
CA ILE A 479 16.10 26.49 -3.38
C ILE A 479 15.58 26.41 -1.93
N GLU A 480 14.60 27.24 -1.56
CA GLU A 480 13.96 27.20 -0.24
C GLU A 480 13.30 25.84 0.06
N ASP A 481 12.75 25.19 -0.98
CA ASP A 481 12.15 23.85 -0.92
C ASP A 481 13.18 22.71 -1.02
N PHE A 482 14.48 23.02 -0.86
CA PHE A 482 15.60 22.09 -0.95
C PHE A 482 15.80 21.43 -2.32
N LYS A 483 15.48 22.13 -3.42
CA LYS A 483 15.58 21.65 -4.82
C LYS A 483 16.63 22.41 -5.65
N ALA A 484 17.71 22.86 -5.02
CA ALA A 484 18.82 23.56 -5.69
C ALA A 484 19.46 22.76 -6.85
N ASP A 485 19.41 21.43 -6.81
CA ASP A 485 19.90 20.52 -7.84
C ASP A 485 19.13 20.66 -9.19
N CYS A 486 17.90 21.16 -9.16
CA CYS A 486 17.13 21.50 -10.35
C CYS A 486 17.55 22.85 -10.96
N VAL A 487 17.91 23.79 -10.08
CA VAL A 487 18.21 25.19 -10.42
C VAL A 487 19.64 25.34 -10.91
N ALA A 488 20.62 24.78 -10.21
CA ALA A 488 22.04 24.97 -10.47
C ALA A 488 22.45 24.65 -11.92
N PRO A 489 22.06 23.50 -12.52
CA PRO A 489 22.43 23.17 -13.90
C PRO A 489 21.83 24.11 -14.96
N ASN A 490 20.87 24.95 -14.57
CA ASN A 490 20.12 25.84 -15.44
C ASN A 490 20.27 27.32 -15.03
N LEU A 491 21.28 27.68 -14.23
CA LEU A 491 21.50 29.05 -13.74
C LEU A 491 21.52 30.10 -14.86
N ASN A 492 21.97 29.72 -16.07
CA ASN A 492 21.99 30.59 -17.24
C ASN A 492 20.59 31.00 -17.77
N LYS A 493 19.52 30.36 -17.29
CA LYS A 493 18.13 30.70 -17.65
C LYS A 493 17.51 31.76 -16.72
N PHE A 494 18.18 32.07 -15.63
CA PHE A 494 17.77 33.07 -14.64
C PHE A 494 18.47 34.39 -14.90
N TYR A 495 17.85 35.49 -14.48
CA TYR A 495 18.44 36.81 -14.64
C TYR A 495 19.47 37.05 -13.53
N ASP A 496 19.08 36.87 -12.27
CA ASP A 496 19.98 37.01 -11.11
C ASP A 496 20.63 35.67 -10.71
N LYS A 497 21.44 35.12 -11.63
CA LYS A 497 22.18 33.86 -11.41
C LYS A 497 23.16 33.94 -10.22
N VAL A 498 23.67 35.13 -9.93
CA VAL A 498 24.59 35.37 -8.80
C VAL A 498 23.86 35.21 -7.49
N PHE A 499 22.73 35.90 -7.32
CA PHE A 499 21.89 35.80 -6.14
C PHE A 499 21.43 34.35 -5.91
N LEU A 500 20.95 33.66 -6.95
CA LEU A 500 20.47 32.27 -6.79
C LEU A 500 21.59 31.31 -6.39
N ALA A 501 22.79 31.44 -6.95
CA ALA A 501 23.92 30.60 -6.56
C ALA A 501 24.40 30.89 -5.12
N GLN A 502 24.33 32.14 -4.66
CA GLN A 502 24.57 32.48 -3.25
C GLN A 502 23.49 31.91 -2.33
N ALA A 503 22.21 32.01 -2.73
CA ALA A 503 21.09 31.44 -1.98
C ALA A 503 21.25 29.92 -1.76
N MET A 504 21.81 29.18 -2.73
CA MET A 504 22.09 27.74 -2.54
C MET A 504 23.05 27.48 -1.37
N ILE A 505 24.01 28.36 -1.12
CA ILE A 505 24.91 28.24 0.03
C ILE A 505 24.16 28.59 1.32
N GLU A 506 23.41 29.70 1.30
CA GLU A 506 22.64 30.18 2.46
C GLU A 506 21.62 29.13 2.95
N TYR A 507 20.97 28.43 2.02
CA TYR A 507 20.01 27.35 2.31
C TYR A 507 20.67 25.97 2.48
N GLN A 508 21.98 25.92 2.72
CA GLN A 508 22.75 24.69 3.02
C GLN A 508 22.75 23.64 1.90
N GLN A 509 22.70 24.08 0.65
CA GLN A 509 22.76 23.24 -0.56
C GLN A 509 23.94 23.53 -1.50
N PRO A 510 25.17 23.83 -1.02
CA PRO A 510 26.28 24.14 -1.91
C PRO A 510 26.65 22.96 -2.81
N TYR A 511 26.32 21.73 -2.43
CA TYR A 511 26.54 20.53 -3.25
C TYR A 511 25.94 20.63 -4.66
N ALA A 512 24.85 21.40 -4.84
CA ALA A 512 24.25 21.61 -6.16
C ALA A 512 25.18 22.35 -7.13
N LEU A 513 26.17 23.09 -6.61
CA LEU A 513 27.12 23.86 -7.38
C LEU A 513 28.34 23.05 -7.83
N SER A 514 28.58 21.85 -7.28
CA SER A 514 29.84 21.10 -7.51
C SER A 514 30.14 20.86 -8.99
N ASP A 515 29.11 20.51 -9.77
CA ASP A 515 29.24 20.13 -11.18
C ASP A 515 28.98 21.31 -12.12
N VAL A 516 28.61 22.47 -11.56
CA VAL A 516 28.21 23.66 -12.33
C VAL A 516 29.29 24.73 -12.28
N ILE A 517 30.03 24.86 -11.16
CA ILE A 517 31.10 25.85 -10.99
C ILE A 517 32.12 25.79 -12.14
N GLU A 518 32.48 24.60 -12.63
CA GLU A 518 33.40 24.44 -13.76
C GLU A 518 32.94 25.16 -15.03
N ASN A 519 31.64 25.33 -15.20
CA ASN A 519 31.00 25.92 -16.37
C ASN A 519 30.51 27.37 -16.14
N MET A 520 30.78 27.96 -14.97
CA MET A 520 30.47 29.35 -14.68
C MET A 520 31.49 30.30 -15.35
N ASP A 521 31.01 31.45 -15.83
CA ASP A 521 31.86 32.45 -16.47
C ASP A 521 32.89 33.05 -15.48
N ASP A 522 32.43 33.37 -14.26
CA ASP A 522 33.22 33.89 -13.14
C ASP A 522 32.52 33.51 -11.82
N PRO A 523 33.02 32.51 -11.08
CA PRO A 523 32.43 32.06 -9.81
C PRO A 523 32.95 32.83 -8.58
N SER A 524 33.71 33.92 -8.72
CA SER A 524 34.40 34.58 -7.61
C SER A 524 33.48 35.12 -6.51
N TYR A 525 32.22 35.42 -6.82
CA TYR A 525 31.22 35.84 -5.84
C TYR A 525 30.75 34.73 -4.86
N LEU A 526 31.19 33.49 -5.08
CA LEU A 526 30.91 32.33 -4.23
C LEU A 526 32.02 32.02 -3.22
N VAL A 527 33.22 32.62 -3.37
CA VAL A 527 34.43 32.25 -2.62
C VAL A 527 34.20 32.35 -1.11
N ASP A 528 33.79 33.51 -0.63
CA ASP A 528 33.59 33.75 0.81
C ASP A 528 32.52 32.82 1.39
N GLY A 529 31.39 32.67 0.70
CA GLY A 529 30.29 31.80 1.13
C GLY A 529 30.67 30.32 1.17
N LEU A 530 31.44 29.83 0.18
CA LEU A 530 31.91 28.45 0.15
C LEU A 530 32.97 28.18 1.22
N ILE A 531 33.86 29.13 1.51
CA ILE A 531 34.83 29.02 2.61
C ILE A 531 34.09 28.98 3.95
N ASP A 532 33.17 29.92 4.19
CA ASP A 532 32.42 30.00 5.45
C ASP A 532 31.57 28.76 5.72
N TYR A 533 31.01 28.14 4.66
CA TYR A 533 30.27 26.89 4.77
C TYR A 533 31.20 25.67 5.00
N GLY A 534 32.47 25.75 4.61
CA GLY A 534 33.40 24.62 4.62
C GLY A 534 33.29 23.75 3.37
N SER A 535 33.05 24.34 2.20
CA SER A 535 33.07 23.75 0.86
C SER A 535 34.26 24.25 0.02
N SER A 536 35.39 24.52 0.70
CA SER A 536 36.66 24.98 0.12
C SER A 536 37.20 24.06 -1.00
N ASP A 537 36.82 22.78 -1.02
CA ASP A 537 37.17 21.81 -2.05
C ASP A 537 36.57 22.14 -3.43
N PHE A 538 35.42 22.81 -3.48
CA PHE A 538 34.78 23.23 -4.73
C PHE A 538 35.56 24.35 -5.41
N ILE A 539 36.09 25.28 -4.61
CA ILE A 539 37.02 26.32 -5.06
C ILE A 539 38.30 25.67 -5.57
N THR A 540 38.90 24.82 -4.73
CA THR A 540 40.21 24.19 -4.99
C THR A 540 40.24 23.39 -6.29
N SER A 541 39.20 22.58 -6.54
CA SER A 541 39.09 21.78 -7.75
C SER A 541 38.93 22.63 -9.02
N ASN A 542 38.44 23.86 -8.88
CA ASN A 542 38.11 24.77 -9.99
C ASN A 542 38.93 26.07 -9.96
N LEU A 543 40.09 26.12 -9.29
CA LEU A 543 40.90 27.35 -9.12
C LEU A 543 41.19 28.08 -10.44
N ASP A 544 41.34 27.34 -11.54
CA ASP A 544 41.57 27.87 -12.88
C ASP A 544 40.38 28.66 -13.49
N LYS A 545 39.20 28.59 -12.86
CA LYS A 545 37.99 29.31 -13.27
C LYS A 545 37.82 30.66 -12.59
N PHE A 546 38.54 30.91 -11.51
CA PHE A 546 38.44 32.14 -10.75
C PHE A 546 39.30 33.23 -11.40
N GLU A 547 38.81 34.47 -11.42
CA GLU A 547 39.57 35.63 -11.88
C GLU A 547 40.89 35.75 -11.07
N PRO A 548 42.03 36.07 -11.71
CA PRO A 548 43.30 36.24 -10.99
C PRO A 548 43.18 37.23 -9.82
N GLY A 549 43.59 36.81 -8.63
CA GLY A 549 43.53 37.62 -7.40
C GLY A 549 42.15 37.67 -6.73
N SER A 550 41.15 36.97 -7.24
CA SER A 550 39.83 36.86 -6.59
C SER A 550 39.75 35.81 -5.47
N VAL A 551 40.74 34.91 -5.42
CA VAL A 551 40.91 33.92 -4.35
C VAL A 551 42.22 34.21 -3.64
N ASP A 552 42.19 34.34 -2.32
CA ASP A 552 43.42 34.34 -1.51
C ASP A 552 43.89 32.89 -1.35
N HIS A 553 44.86 32.49 -2.17
CA HIS A 553 45.38 31.13 -2.21
C HIS A 553 46.00 30.69 -0.88
N ALA A 554 46.61 31.61 -0.13
CA ALA A 554 47.22 31.29 1.16
C ALA A 554 46.14 31.04 2.22
N LEU A 555 45.10 31.88 2.24
CA LEU A 555 43.94 31.69 3.12
C LEU A 555 43.18 30.41 2.77
N LEU A 556 42.93 30.14 1.49
CA LEU A 556 42.28 28.90 1.03
C LEU A 556 43.07 27.66 1.47
N ALA A 557 44.40 27.66 1.29
CA ALA A 557 45.25 26.55 1.72
C ALA A 557 45.20 26.36 3.24
N GLN A 558 45.16 27.45 4.01
CA GLN A 558 44.98 27.39 5.45
C GLN A 558 43.65 26.74 5.84
N HIS A 559 42.53 27.18 5.24
CA HIS A 559 41.21 26.59 5.49
C HIS A 559 41.16 25.10 5.16
N LEU A 560 41.68 24.67 4.02
CA LEU A 560 41.73 23.24 3.66
C LEU A 560 42.51 22.41 4.68
N ILE A 561 43.63 22.93 5.20
CA ILE A 561 44.43 22.25 6.22
C ILE A 561 43.69 22.18 7.57
N GLU A 562 42.98 23.24 7.95
CA GLU A 562 42.18 23.29 9.17
C GLU A 562 40.94 22.38 9.10
N GLU A 563 40.29 22.31 7.93
CA GLU A 563 39.19 21.38 7.62
C GLU A 563 39.67 19.93 7.47
N GLY A 564 40.98 19.69 7.37
CA GLY A 564 41.57 18.37 7.16
C GLY A 564 41.42 17.82 5.74
N LYS A 565 41.15 18.69 4.76
CA LYS A 565 41.01 18.38 3.33
C LYS A 565 42.37 18.31 2.61
N PHE A 566 43.29 17.52 3.15
CA PHE A 566 44.65 17.36 2.62
C PHE A 566 44.65 16.82 1.19
N LYS A 567 43.74 15.89 0.89
CA LYS A 567 43.59 15.31 -0.45
C LYS A 567 43.24 16.37 -1.50
N ASP A 568 42.30 17.27 -1.20
CA ASP A 568 41.84 18.28 -2.15
C ASP A 568 42.92 19.33 -2.41
N LEU A 569 43.64 19.74 -1.35
CA LEU A 569 44.80 20.63 -1.46
C LEU A 569 45.94 19.98 -2.25
N ILE A 570 46.39 18.77 -1.86
CA ILE A 570 47.56 18.09 -2.47
C ILE A 570 47.31 17.77 -3.94
N ASN A 571 46.11 17.31 -4.29
CA ASN A 571 45.78 16.97 -5.68
C ASN A 571 45.75 18.19 -6.60
N ASN A 572 45.65 19.41 -6.07
CA ASN A 572 45.57 20.64 -6.85
C ASN A 572 46.73 21.61 -6.57
N LEU A 573 47.81 21.18 -5.92
CA LEU A 573 48.95 22.05 -5.56
C LEU A 573 49.52 22.85 -6.73
N ASP A 574 49.52 22.25 -7.93
CA ASP A 574 49.99 22.88 -9.17
C ASP A 574 49.12 24.06 -9.63
N LYS A 575 47.89 24.18 -9.12
CA LYS A 575 46.98 25.31 -9.37
C LYS A 575 47.17 26.47 -8.38
N PHE A 576 47.93 26.29 -7.30
CA PHE A 576 48.16 27.34 -6.31
C PHE A 576 49.25 28.32 -6.76
N GLU A 577 49.11 29.60 -6.40
CA GLU A 577 50.15 30.57 -6.67
C GLU A 577 51.47 30.18 -5.96
N PRO A 578 52.64 30.34 -6.61
CA PRO A 578 53.92 30.01 -5.98
C PRO A 578 54.11 30.73 -4.64
N GLY A 579 54.49 29.97 -3.61
CA GLY A 579 54.70 30.48 -2.25
C GLY A 579 53.42 30.72 -1.43
N SER A 580 52.23 30.44 -1.97
CA SER A 580 50.97 30.52 -1.20
C SER A 580 50.75 29.33 -0.26
N VAL A 581 51.41 28.19 -0.53
CA VAL A 581 51.36 26.98 0.30
C VAL A 581 52.74 26.70 0.88
N ASP A 582 52.84 26.46 2.19
CA ASP A 582 54.06 25.91 2.79
C ASP A 582 54.09 24.39 2.57
N HIS A 583 54.77 23.96 1.51
CA HIS A 583 54.86 22.56 1.11
C HIS A 583 55.51 21.68 2.19
N ALA A 584 56.51 22.18 2.92
CA ALA A 584 57.18 21.41 3.96
C ALA A 584 56.25 21.19 5.17
N MET A 585 55.55 22.24 5.61
CA MET A 585 54.52 22.11 6.65
C MET A 585 53.39 21.17 6.21
N LEU A 586 52.96 21.25 4.94
CA LEU A 586 51.92 20.38 4.40
C LEU A 586 52.36 18.90 4.42
N VAL A 587 53.59 18.59 4.03
CA VAL A 587 54.17 17.24 4.11
C VAL A 587 54.14 16.73 5.55
N ASP A 588 54.65 17.51 6.51
CA ASP A 588 54.69 17.11 7.92
C ASP A 588 53.28 16.83 8.46
N LYS A 589 52.31 17.72 8.20
CA LYS A 589 50.92 17.54 8.63
C LYS A 589 50.26 16.31 8.00
N THR A 590 50.55 16.04 6.73
CA THR A 590 49.99 14.90 5.99
C THR A 590 50.58 13.57 6.48
N LEU A 591 51.88 13.52 6.77
CA LEU A 591 52.53 12.35 7.38
C LEU A 591 52.00 12.08 8.78
N LEU A 592 51.78 13.11 9.60
CA LEU A 592 51.17 12.98 10.93
C LEU A 592 49.75 12.39 10.89
N LYS A 593 49.01 12.63 9.79
CA LYS A 593 47.69 12.04 9.55
C LYS A 593 47.75 10.61 8.99
N GLY A 594 48.93 10.12 8.64
CA GLY A 594 49.12 8.79 8.07
C GLY A 594 48.76 8.70 6.59
N GLU A 595 48.71 9.82 5.87
CA GLU A 595 48.29 9.89 4.47
C GLU A 595 49.51 9.99 3.51
N SER A 596 50.60 9.29 3.82
CA SER A 596 51.86 9.29 3.04
C SER A 596 51.63 8.94 1.55
N GLY A 597 50.65 8.09 1.26
CA GLY A 597 50.26 7.73 -0.11
C GLY A 597 49.82 8.92 -0.96
N LEU A 598 49.18 9.95 -0.38
CA LEU A 598 48.75 11.15 -1.12
C LEU A 598 49.96 11.96 -1.63
N ILE A 599 50.98 12.08 -0.79
CA ILE A 599 52.25 12.74 -1.14
C ILE A 599 52.93 11.94 -2.24
N GLY A 600 53.02 10.62 -2.10
CA GLY A 600 53.66 9.73 -3.07
C GLY A 600 53.05 9.82 -4.48
N ILE A 601 51.73 9.90 -4.58
CA ILE A 601 51.00 9.99 -5.86
C ILE A 601 51.19 11.35 -6.54
N ASN A 602 51.37 12.43 -5.76
CA ASN A 602 51.47 13.81 -6.27
C ASN A 602 52.89 14.41 -6.10
N LEU A 603 53.93 13.58 -5.99
CA LEU A 603 55.31 14.01 -5.73
C LEU A 603 55.81 15.08 -6.71
N ASP A 604 55.35 15.03 -7.95
CA ASP A 604 55.69 15.95 -9.03
C ASP A 604 55.13 17.37 -8.85
N LYS A 605 54.11 17.53 -7.99
CA LYS A 605 53.47 18.82 -7.69
C LYS A 605 54.09 19.56 -6.51
N PHE A 606 54.98 18.92 -5.76
CA PHE A 606 55.65 19.54 -4.61
C PHE A 606 56.87 20.36 -5.04
N GLU A 607 57.13 21.48 -4.35
CA GLU A 607 58.33 22.28 -4.60
C GLU A 607 59.61 21.45 -4.38
N PRO A 608 60.65 21.60 -5.22
CA PRO A 608 61.90 20.87 -5.05
C PRO A 608 62.51 21.04 -3.66
N GLY A 609 62.77 19.92 -2.97
CA GLY A 609 63.36 19.91 -1.63
C GLY A 609 62.38 20.05 -0.48
N SER A 610 61.06 20.17 -0.74
CA SER A 610 60.02 20.19 0.29
C SER A 610 59.65 18.80 0.84
N VAL A 611 59.96 17.73 0.10
CA VAL A 611 59.68 16.34 0.49
C VAL A 611 60.99 15.60 0.78
N ASP A 612 61.14 15.06 1.99
CA ASP A 612 62.20 14.10 2.31
C ASP A 612 61.80 12.71 1.80
N HIS A 613 62.35 12.30 0.65
CA HIS A 613 62.06 11.01 0.04
C HIS A 613 62.45 9.80 0.91
N ALA A 614 63.48 9.93 1.76
CA ALA A 614 63.91 8.85 2.64
C ALA A 614 62.96 8.69 3.82
N LEU A 615 62.43 9.80 4.34
CA LEU A 615 61.38 9.79 5.36
C LEU A 615 60.06 9.28 4.79
N LEU A 616 59.65 9.75 3.60
CA LEU A 616 58.42 9.32 2.95
C LEU A 616 58.40 7.80 2.69
N ALA A 617 59.53 7.20 2.32
CA ALA A 617 59.64 5.75 2.09
C ALA A 617 59.57 4.88 3.37
N GLN A 618 59.62 5.50 4.56
CA GLN A 618 59.49 4.81 5.85
C GLN A 618 58.05 4.80 6.39
N HIS A 619 57.20 5.66 5.83
CA HIS A 619 55.76 5.75 6.08
C HIS A 619 54.97 5.04 4.97
#